data_AF-A9V2C4-F1
#
_entry.id   AF-A9V2C4-F1
#
_cell.length_a   1.000
_cell.length_b   1.000
_cell.length_c   1.000
_cell.angle_alpha   90.00
_cell.angle_beta   90.00
_cell.angle_gamma   90.00
#
_symmetry.space_group_name_H-M   'P 1'
#
loop_
_entity.id
_entity.type
_entity.pdbx_description
1 polymer ?
#
loop_
_entity_poly.entity_id
_entity_poly.type
_entity_poly.pdbx_seq_one_letter_code
_entity_poly.pdbx_strand_id
1 'polypeptide(L)'
;MAPRERCACGRADVLLCHDPTDKAIYCAECWQAWLDTQSRPDLPPELSVAEDGEDRAKPSSSGIKSDDDDDDGSGSSDSGSDDGVSNLNDEPELEGRFIEDTLYLIDRSTHRVYHSERDEQGRLRPAGILEGDRLILPQAEAASSSFPWEADANDHCETPYLAYAHIAPLLRWLAKSLGKTSQELVIYDPYFCAGSMRAHLARLGFETVINECRDFYADVASGNVPDYDVLVTNPPFSTTGQDHVALLCQFLQKTPKPFCVVQPNYVYTKAPWAALTQTTGRAAPFPFYLTPRQPRQYVYETPPAFRPLNAKQRKTSPFVTLWYCRLPAHMQGAAFRWMVTPGCKLPLRLSIVSTALPDNFKDSSDRSRRKNRKDRPNHRHNPGSGKRSGDNRGGAPQTSAPKKKHRDAHHKQSRAPARRPDKAKRSK
;
A
#
# COMPACT_ATOMS: atom_id res chain seq x y z
N MET A 1 -30.91 -16.72 10.90
CA MET A 1 -30.32 -15.37 11.07
C MET A 1 -29.13 -15.51 11.99
N ALA A 2 -27.92 -15.11 11.57
CA ALA A 2 -26.76 -15.12 12.47
C ALA A 2 -26.94 -14.01 13.53
N PRO A 3 -26.54 -14.23 14.80
CA PRO A 3 -26.64 -13.19 15.83
C PRO A 3 -25.75 -12.00 15.44
N ARG A 4 -26.32 -10.79 15.46
CA ARG A 4 -25.56 -9.55 15.38
C ARG A 4 -24.79 -9.43 16.69
N GLU A 5 -23.48 -9.63 16.64
CA GLU A 5 -22.61 -9.42 17.79
C GLU A 5 -22.62 -7.91 18.12
N ARG A 6 -22.96 -7.55 19.37
CA ARG A 6 -23.09 -6.15 19.82
C ARG A 6 -21.81 -5.73 20.55
N CYS A 7 -21.48 -4.45 20.46
CA CYS A 7 -20.46 -3.81 21.30
C CYS A 7 -20.76 -4.09 22.78
N ALA A 8 -19.75 -4.11 23.65
CA ALA A 8 -19.94 -4.11 25.11
C ALA A 8 -20.89 -2.98 25.59
N CYS A 9 -20.97 -1.90 24.83
CA CYS A 9 -21.87 -0.76 24.99
C CYS A 9 -23.26 -0.88 24.38
N GLY A 10 -23.62 -2.03 23.78
CA GLY A 10 -24.93 -2.27 23.18
C GLY A 10 -25.16 -1.63 21.80
N ARG A 11 -24.21 -0.85 21.25
CA ARG A 11 -24.34 -0.24 19.91
C ARG A 11 -24.19 -1.27 18.80
N ALA A 12 -24.98 -1.11 17.73
CA ALA A 12 -25.11 -2.06 16.62
C ALA A 12 -24.11 -1.84 15.47
N ASP A 13 -23.48 -0.66 15.40
CA ASP A 13 -22.50 -0.31 14.37
C ASP A 13 -21.10 -0.42 14.97
N VAL A 14 -20.48 -1.60 14.82
CA VAL A 14 -19.24 -1.92 15.54
C VAL A 14 -18.09 -2.22 14.59
N LEU A 15 -16.98 -1.51 14.81
CA LEU A 15 -15.64 -1.98 14.47
C LEU A 15 -15.34 -3.21 15.31
N LEU A 16 -15.15 -4.36 14.67
CA LEU A 16 -14.73 -5.56 15.38
C LEU A 16 -13.23 -5.43 15.70
N CYS A 17 -12.92 -4.87 16.87
CA CYS A 17 -11.65 -5.12 17.55
C CYS A 17 -11.86 -6.32 18.47
N HIS A 18 -11.13 -7.42 18.25
CA HIS A 18 -11.03 -8.49 19.22
C HIS A 18 -9.78 -8.23 20.07
N ASP A 19 -9.97 -8.07 21.38
CA ASP A 19 -8.86 -8.21 22.31
C ASP A 19 -8.39 -9.69 22.27
N PRO A 20 -7.09 -9.97 22.05
CA PRO A 20 -6.57 -11.34 22.04
C PRO A 20 -6.63 -12.01 23.42
N THR A 21 -6.79 -11.23 24.50
CA THR A 21 -6.91 -11.71 25.88
C THR A 21 -8.35 -11.76 26.38
N ASP A 22 -9.27 -10.97 25.80
CA ASP A 22 -10.68 -10.97 26.18
C ASP A 22 -11.60 -10.88 24.94
N LYS A 23 -12.63 -11.71 24.85
CA LYS A 23 -13.45 -11.88 23.64
C LYS A 23 -14.42 -10.70 23.37
N ALA A 24 -14.15 -9.53 23.94
CA ALA A 24 -15.02 -8.37 23.86
C ALA A 24 -14.90 -7.65 22.51
N ILE A 25 -16.03 -7.09 22.06
CA ILE A 25 -16.19 -6.32 20.84
C ILE A 25 -16.40 -4.85 21.25
N TYR A 26 -15.57 -3.94 20.74
CA TYR A 26 -15.59 -2.53 21.13
C TYR A 26 -15.96 -1.63 19.95
N CYS A 27 -16.95 -0.74 20.11
CA CYS A 27 -17.07 0.39 19.18
C CYS A 27 -15.88 1.35 19.35
N ALA A 28 -15.65 2.27 18.41
CA ALA A 28 -14.52 3.21 18.47
C ALA A 28 -14.44 3.99 19.79
N GLU A 29 -15.60 4.32 20.39
CA GLU A 29 -15.68 5.05 21.65
C GLU A 29 -15.37 4.18 22.86
N CYS A 30 -15.86 2.94 22.89
CA CYS A 30 -15.52 1.99 23.96
C CYS A 30 -14.07 1.54 23.86
N TRP A 31 -13.55 1.46 22.65
CA TRP A 31 -12.13 1.20 22.40
C TRP A 31 -11.28 2.37 22.88
N GLN A 32 -11.67 3.62 22.58
CA GLN A 32 -10.97 4.80 23.09
C GLN A 32 -11.07 4.88 24.61
N ALA A 33 -12.25 4.69 25.20
CA ALA A 33 -12.42 4.65 26.66
C ALA A 33 -11.56 3.55 27.29
N TRP A 34 -11.48 2.36 26.66
CA TRP A 34 -10.56 1.32 27.08
C TRP A 34 -9.11 1.78 26.99
N LEU A 35 -8.66 2.36 25.87
CA LEU A 35 -7.30 2.92 25.74
C LEU A 35 -7.00 3.99 26.80
N ASP A 36 -7.96 4.87 27.09
CA ASP A 36 -7.84 5.94 28.08
C ASP A 36 -7.72 5.38 29.51
N THR A 37 -8.38 4.25 29.80
CA THR A 37 -8.20 3.54 31.08
C THR A 37 -6.85 2.83 31.21
N GLN A 38 -6.20 2.50 30.09
CA GLN A 38 -4.90 1.81 30.07
C GLN A 38 -3.70 2.77 30.08
N SER A 39 -3.93 4.05 29.79
CA SER A 39 -2.90 5.09 29.74
C SER A 39 -2.78 5.91 31.03
N ARG A 40 -3.54 5.54 32.08
CA ARG A 40 -3.26 5.99 33.45
C ARG A 40 -2.33 4.98 34.11
N PRO A 41 -1.01 5.22 34.20
CA PRO A 41 -0.21 4.52 35.19
C PRO A 41 -0.76 4.91 36.56
N ASP A 42 -0.96 3.95 37.46
CA ASP A 42 -1.18 4.20 38.88
C ASP A 42 0.03 4.99 39.40
N LEU A 43 -0.05 6.32 39.34
CA LEU A 43 0.80 7.20 40.12
C LEU A 43 0.22 7.20 41.54
N PRO A 44 1.01 6.83 42.56
CA PRO A 44 0.55 6.89 43.94
C PRO A 44 0.17 8.33 44.31
N PRO A 45 -0.84 8.52 45.17
CA PRO A 45 -1.19 9.84 45.65
C PRO A 45 -0.13 10.36 46.64
N GLU A 46 0.11 11.67 46.55
CA GLU A 46 0.85 12.54 47.49
C GLU A 46 2.36 12.70 47.31
N LEU A 47 2.76 13.93 46.98
CA LEU A 47 3.24 14.87 48.00
C LEU A 47 2.85 16.29 47.58
N SER A 48 1.85 16.84 48.28
CA SER A 48 1.56 18.26 48.34
C SER A 48 2.76 18.97 48.98
N VAL A 49 3.42 19.84 48.23
CA VAL A 49 4.29 20.86 48.81
C VAL A 49 3.56 22.19 48.69
N ALA A 50 3.55 22.87 49.83
CA ALA A 50 2.79 24.03 50.16
C ALA A 50 3.10 25.25 49.28
N GLU A 51 2.12 26.15 49.32
CA GLU A 51 2.09 27.50 48.80
C GLU A 51 3.23 28.36 49.35
N ASP A 52 3.80 29.18 48.47
CA ASP A 52 4.33 30.53 48.68
C ASP A 52 4.32 31.13 47.26
N GLY A 53 3.62 32.21 46.91
CA GLY A 53 3.55 33.51 47.57
C GLY A 53 4.20 34.53 46.63
N GLU A 54 3.44 35.54 46.18
CA GLU A 54 3.90 36.79 45.52
C GLU A 54 4.35 36.61 44.03
N ASP A 55 4.17 37.53 43.08
CA ASP A 55 3.78 38.93 43.13
C ASP A 55 3.33 39.45 41.74
N ARG A 56 2.69 40.63 41.76
CA ARG A 56 2.29 41.50 40.64
C ARG A 56 3.27 41.61 39.45
N ALA A 57 2.74 41.65 38.23
CA ALA A 57 2.97 42.77 37.28
C ALA A 57 2.06 42.69 36.03
N LYS A 58 1.30 43.77 35.80
CA LYS A 58 0.71 44.14 34.50
C LYS A 58 1.78 44.81 33.62
N PRO A 59 1.67 44.74 32.29
CA PRO A 59 2.03 45.86 31.43
C PRO A 59 0.79 46.28 30.61
N SER A 60 0.16 47.42 30.86
CA SER A 60 0.53 48.78 30.41
C SER A 60 0.68 48.89 28.89
N SER A 61 -0.39 49.45 28.32
CA SER A 61 -0.53 50.02 26.98
C SER A 61 0.47 51.13 26.69
N SER A 62 1.09 51.07 25.51
CA SER A 62 1.58 52.20 24.72
C SER A 62 1.55 51.71 23.26
N GLY A 63 0.99 52.39 22.26
CA GLY A 63 0.90 53.83 22.07
C GLY A 63 2.00 54.25 21.10
N ILE A 64 1.89 53.89 19.81
CA ILE A 64 2.76 54.40 18.74
C ILE A 64 1.86 54.94 17.63
N LYS A 65 1.95 56.26 17.45
CA LYS A 65 1.51 57.07 16.32
C LYS A 65 2.76 57.63 15.63
N SER A 66 2.75 57.63 14.31
CA SER A 66 3.44 58.56 13.39
C SER A 66 2.94 58.17 11.99
N ASP A 67 2.09 58.95 11.33
CA ASP A 67 2.38 60.19 10.57
C ASP A 67 3.32 59.83 9.38
N ASP A 68 2.76 59.68 8.18
CA ASP A 68 2.60 60.70 7.12
C ASP A 68 3.85 60.73 6.22
N ASP A 69 3.69 60.31 4.96
CA ASP A 69 4.47 60.84 3.83
C ASP A 69 3.69 60.57 2.53
N ASP A 70 3.29 61.69 1.93
CA ASP A 70 2.72 61.86 0.60
C ASP A 70 3.74 61.50 -0.48
N ASP A 71 3.31 60.88 -1.59
CA ASP A 71 3.96 61.14 -2.88
C ASP A 71 2.96 61.04 -4.04
N ASP A 72 2.72 62.20 -4.63
CA ASP A 72 1.88 62.48 -5.77
C ASP A 72 2.71 62.34 -7.07
N GLY A 73 2.30 61.45 -7.97
CA GLY A 73 3.02 61.20 -9.22
C GLY A 73 2.10 61.03 -10.43
N SER A 74 1.63 62.16 -10.96
CA SER A 74 0.84 62.30 -12.18
C SER A 74 1.57 61.87 -13.47
N GLY A 75 0.87 61.09 -14.30
CA GLY A 75 0.76 61.13 -15.77
C GLY A 75 1.97 61.38 -16.69
N SER A 76 2.07 60.58 -17.76
CA SER A 76 2.03 61.10 -19.14
C SER A 76 1.73 60.00 -20.17
N SER A 77 0.89 60.36 -21.14
CA SER A 77 0.88 59.87 -22.52
C SER A 77 2.23 60.13 -23.21
N ASP A 78 2.70 59.26 -24.12
CA ASP A 78 2.82 59.59 -25.55
C ASP A 78 3.38 58.44 -26.42
N SER A 79 2.86 58.39 -27.64
CA SER A 79 3.37 57.95 -28.95
C SER A 79 4.49 56.89 -29.10
N GLY A 80 4.07 55.75 -29.68
CA GLY A 80 4.48 55.24 -31.01
C GLY A 80 5.92 55.40 -31.52
N SER A 81 6.55 54.25 -31.80
CA SER A 81 7.49 53.96 -32.91
C SER A 81 7.56 52.43 -33.01
N ASP A 82 6.71 51.78 -33.81
CA ASP A 82 7.06 51.21 -35.13
C ASP A 82 8.55 50.90 -35.32
N ASP A 83 8.92 49.63 -35.16
CA ASP A 83 10.02 48.98 -35.90
C ASP A 83 10.00 47.46 -35.63
N GLY A 84 9.72 46.67 -36.68
CA GLY A 84 10.18 45.28 -36.79
C GLY A 84 9.21 44.17 -36.39
N VAL A 85 8.09 44.04 -37.11
CA VAL A 85 7.24 42.82 -37.05
C VAL A 85 8.02 41.62 -37.61
N SER A 86 8.58 40.80 -36.73
CA SER A 86 8.88 39.40 -37.02
C SER A 86 7.74 38.53 -36.47
N ASN A 87 6.78 38.19 -37.34
CA ASN A 87 5.75 37.18 -37.07
C ASN A 87 6.40 35.81 -36.82
N LEU A 88 6.42 35.35 -35.57
CA LEU A 88 6.63 33.94 -35.19
C LEU A 88 5.87 33.64 -33.88
N ASN A 89 4.54 33.80 -33.89
CA ASN A 89 3.66 33.15 -32.92
C ASN A 89 3.01 31.94 -33.62
N ASP A 90 3.82 30.93 -33.91
CA ASP A 90 3.31 29.61 -34.28
C ASP A 90 2.78 28.95 -33.00
N GLU A 91 1.51 29.22 -32.64
CA GLU A 91 0.81 28.32 -31.72
C GLU A 91 0.79 26.93 -32.37
N PRO A 92 1.22 25.87 -31.65
CA PRO A 92 1.33 24.55 -32.23
C PRO A 92 -0.06 24.06 -32.68
N GLU A 93 -0.18 23.56 -33.90
CA GLU A 93 -1.38 22.84 -34.34
C GLU A 93 -1.53 21.55 -33.54
N LEU A 94 -2.47 21.56 -32.58
CA LEU A 94 -2.77 20.40 -31.73
C LEU A 94 -3.92 19.58 -32.30
N GLU A 95 -3.70 18.29 -32.46
CA GLU A 95 -4.71 17.30 -32.81
C GLU A 95 -5.16 16.53 -31.56
N GLY A 96 -6.47 16.45 -31.33
CA GLY A 96 -7.03 15.64 -30.26
C GLY A 96 -7.12 14.16 -30.67
N ARG A 97 -6.42 13.28 -29.96
CA ARG A 97 -6.45 11.82 -30.22
C ARG A 97 -6.81 11.04 -28.96
N PHE A 98 -7.78 10.14 -29.06
CA PHE A 98 -8.10 9.20 -28.00
C PHE A 98 -7.15 8.00 -28.04
N ILE A 99 -6.47 7.74 -26.92
CA ILE A 99 -5.58 6.60 -26.72
C ILE A 99 -5.98 5.96 -25.39
N GLU A 100 -6.43 4.71 -25.45
CA GLU A 100 -6.88 3.94 -24.27
C GLU A 100 -7.89 4.73 -23.39
N ASP A 101 -8.94 5.26 -24.04
CA ASP A 101 -10.01 6.06 -23.43
C ASP A 101 -9.57 7.39 -22.80
N THR A 102 -8.33 7.83 -23.05
CA THR A 102 -7.80 9.13 -22.61
C THR A 102 -7.58 10.05 -23.81
N LEU A 103 -8.08 11.28 -23.76
CA LEU A 103 -7.84 12.30 -24.79
C LEU A 103 -6.48 12.95 -24.57
N TYR A 104 -5.62 12.89 -25.57
CA TYR A 104 -4.34 13.59 -25.62
C TYR A 104 -4.35 14.65 -26.72
N LEU A 105 -3.56 15.71 -26.53
CA LEU A 105 -3.32 16.75 -27.53
C LEU A 105 -1.95 16.52 -28.17
N ILE A 106 -1.90 16.39 -29.48
CA ILE A 106 -0.67 16.03 -30.22
C ILE A 106 -0.28 17.20 -31.10
N ASP A 107 0.90 17.76 -30.88
CA ASP A 107 1.51 18.73 -31.78
C ASP A 107 2.00 18.02 -33.03
N ARG A 108 1.40 18.33 -34.19
CA ARG A 108 1.70 17.68 -35.47
C ARG A 108 3.10 17.99 -35.99
N SER A 109 3.68 19.11 -35.60
CA SER A 109 4.99 19.56 -36.08
C SER A 109 6.13 18.93 -35.29
N THR A 110 5.97 18.80 -33.97
CA THR A 110 7.01 18.27 -33.08
C THR A 110 6.76 16.83 -32.64
N HIS A 111 5.61 16.26 -32.98
CA HIS A 111 5.09 15.00 -32.46
C HIS A 111 5.02 14.94 -30.93
N ARG A 112 5.06 16.09 -30.24
CA ARG A 112 4.90 16.14 -28.78
C ARG A 112 3.46 15.92 -28.40
N VAL A 113 3.26 15.17 -27.34
CA VAL A 113 1.95 14.82 -26.81
C VAL A 113 1.79 15.49 -25.46
N TYR A 114 0.62 16.08 -25.24
CA TYR A 114 0.24 16.79 -24.04
C TYR A 114 -1.05 16.20 -23.47
N HIS A 115 -1.25 16.35 -22.16
CA HIS A 115 -2.54 16.08 -21.55
C HIS A 115 -3.59 17.07 -22.07
N SER A 116 -4.85 16.64 -22.14
CA SER A 116 -5.98 17.51 -22.47
C SER A 116 -6.25 18.58 -21.40
N GLU A 117 -5.81 18.33 -20.17
CA GLU A 117 -5.86 19.28 -19.05
C GLU A 117 -4.62 20.17 -19.04
N ARG A 118 -4.84 21.49 -18.91
CA ARG A 118 -3.78 22.51 -18.75
C ARG A 118 -3.36 22.62 -17.28
N ASP A 119 -2.16 23.14 -17.04
CA ASP A 119 -1.69 23.45 -15.68
C ASP A 119 -2.39 24.69 -15.09
N GLU A 120 -2.09 25.01 -13.84
CA GLU A 120 -2.65 26.17 -13.12
C GLU A 120 -2.31 27.52 -13.79
N GLN A 121 -1.28 27.55 -14.64
CA GLN A 121 -0.86 28.71 -15.41
C GLN A 121 -1.39 28.69 -16.86
N GLY A 122 -2.29 27.76 -17.19
CA GLY A 122 -2.91 27.64 -18.51
C GLY A 122 -2.03 27.01 -19.59
N ARG A 123 -0.88 26.43 -19.23
CA ARG A 123 0.07 25.82 -20.18
C ARG A 123 -0.26 24.35 -20.43
N LEU A 124 0.14 23.85 -21.60
CA LEU A 124 -0.02 22.44 -21.95
C LEU A 124 0.94 21.58 -21.12
N ARG A 125 0.41 20.54 -20.48
CA ARG A 125 1.21 19.61 -19.67
C ARG A 125 1.81 18.53 -20.57
N PRO A 126 3.15 18.40 -20.68
CA PRO A 126 3.77 17.38 -21.52
C PRO A 126 3.41 15.98 -21.01
N ALA A 127 2.99 15.13 -21.94
CA ALA A 127 2.63 13.73 -21.71
C ALA A 127 3.60 12.77 -22.42
N GLY A 128 4.19 13.12 -23.57
CA GLY A 128 5.15 12.28 -24.27
C GLY A 128 5.44 12.66 -25.72
N ILE A 129 5.83 11.70 -26.53
CA ILE A 129 6.12 11.83 -27.96
C ILE A 129 5.33 10.76 -28.73
N LEU A 130 4.79 11.10 -29.89
CA LEU A 130 4.14 10.17 -30.79
C LEU A 130 5.15 9.62 -31.81
N GLU A 131 5.43 8.33 -31.77
CA GLU A 131 6.20 7.64 -32.81
C GLU A 131 5.26 6.76 -33.65
N GLY A 132 4.99 7.20 -34.89
CA GLY A 132 3.99 6.56 -35.75
C GLY A 132 2.58 6.66 -35.15
N ASP A 133 1.97 5.50 -34.88
CA ASP A 133 0.65 5.41 -34.21
C ASP A 133 0.75 5.11 -32.70
N ARG A 134 1.97 5.11 -32.13
CA ARG A 134 2.20 4.74 -30.74
C ARG A 134 2.59 5.94 -29.90
N LEU A 135 1.85 6.16 -28.82
CA LEU A 135 2.22 7.10 -27.78
C LEU A 135 3.38 6.54 -26.96
N ILE A 136 4.51 7.25 -26.99
CA ILE A 136 5.64 7.05 -26.11
C ILE A 136 5.55 8.14 -25.04
N LEU A 137 4.85 7.82 -23.95
CA LEU A 137 5.02 8.58 -22.71
C LEU A 137 6.51 8.53 -22.35
N PRO A 138 7.09 9.56 -21.70
CA PRO A 138 8.40 9.44 -21.09
C PRO A 138 8.23 8.41 -19.97
N GLN A 139 8.40 7.14 -20.35
CA GLN A 139 8.93 6.13 -19.48
C GLN A 139 10.16 6.79 -18.88
N ALA A 140 10.22 6.90 -17.55
CA ALA A 140 11.52 7.04 -16.92
C ALA A 140 12.46 6.07 -17.64
N GLU A 141 13.63 6.54 -18.08
CA GLU A 141 14.61 5.88 -18.95
C GLU A 141 15.19 4.56 -18.37
N ALA A 142 14.42 3.80 -17.61
CA ALA A 142 14.79 2.61 -16.85
C ALA A 142 14.61 1.31 -17.66
N ALA A 143 14.69 1.36 -19.00
CA ALA A 143 14.65 0.14 -19.83
C ALA A 143 16.02 -0.31 -20.34
N SER A 144 17.13 0.39 -20.03
CA SER A 144 18.48 -0.10 -20.35
C SER A 144 19.52 0.03 -19.24
N SER A 145 19.18 0.58 -18.07
CA SER A 145 20.06 0.59 -16.89
C SER A 145 19.74 -0.61 -16.00
N SER A 146 20.71 -1.50 -15.79
CA SER A 146 20.63 -2.56 -14.78
C SER A 146 20.19 -1.99 -13.44
N PHE A 147 19.23 -2.62 -12.76
CA PHE A 147 18.93 -2.30 -11.37
C PHE A 147 20.21 -2.38 -10.53
N PRO A 148 20.41 -1.49 -9.54
CA PRO A 148 21.55 -1.59 -8.63
C PRO A 148 21.47 -2.79 -7.67
N TRP A 149 20.39 -3.58 -7.72
CA TRP A 149 20.18 -4.82 -6.96
C TRP A 149 19.82 -5.99 -7.88
N GLU A 150 19.95 -7.21 -7.35
CA GLU A 150 19.46 -8.42 -8.01
C GLU A 150 17.94 -8.52 -7.87
N ALA A 151 17.22 -8.40 -9.00
CA ALA A 151 15.75 -8.41 -9.02
C ALA A 151 15.22 -9.70 -9.68
N ASP A 152 14.26 -10.38 -9.04
CA ASP A 152 13.49 -11.46 -9.68
C ASP A 152 12.52 -10.83 -10.68
N ALA A 153 12.59 -11.27 -11.94
CA ALA A 153 11.72 -10.80 -13.01
C ALA A 153 10.21 -10.92 -12.69
N ASN A 154 9.84 -11.83 -11.77
CA ASN A 154 8.47 -12.04 -11.33
C ASN A 154 7.98 -10.99 -10.32
N ASP A 155 8.88 -10.28 -9.65
CA ASP A 155 8.53 -9.24 -8.68
C ASP A 155 8.21 -7.89 -9.32
N HIS A 156 8.53 -7.70 -10.60
CA HIS A 156 8.19 -6.49 -11.34
C HIS A 156 6.70 -6.45 -11.70
N CYS A 157 5.90 -5.98 -10.75
CA CYS A 157 4.46 -5.81 -10.87
C CYS A 157 4.07 -4.43 -10.33
N GLU A 158 3.56 -3.57 -11.22
CA GLU A 158 3.10 -2.25 -10.83
C GLU A 158 1.72 -2.30 -10.20
N THR A 159 1.55 -1.49 -9.16
CA THR A 159 0.27 -1.35 -8.47
C THR A 159 -0.69 -0.54 -9.32
N PRO A 160 -1.92 -1.03 -9.53
CA PRO A 160 -2.89 -0.33 -10.36
C PRO A 160 -3.34 0.98 -9.70
N TYR A 161 -3.65 1.98 -10.53
CA TYR A 161 -4.24 3.26 -10.11
C TYR A 161 -5.36 3.09 -9.07
N LEU A 162 -6.25 2.11 -9.28
CA LEU A 162 -7.38 1.83 -8.40
C LEU A 162 -6.97 1.56 -6.95
N ALA A 163 -5.84 0.88 -6.71
CA ALA A 163 -5.38 0.61 -5.36
C ALA A 163 -4.96 1.90 -4.64
N TYR A 164 -4.26 2.80 -5.35
CA TYR A 164 -3.92 4.14 -4.83
C TYR A 164 -5.15 5.00 -4.61
N ALA A 165 -6.10 5.00 -5.55
CA ALA A 165 -7.36 5.72 -5.43
C ALA A 165 -8.15 5.29 -4.19
N HIS A 166 -8.08 4.01 -3.81
CA HIS A 166 -8.74 3.50 -2.61
C HIS A 166 -8.14 4.02 -1.30
N ILE A 167 -6.82 4.22 -1.23
CA ILE A 167 -6.16 4.76 -0.02
C ILE A 167 -6.05 6.28 -0.02
N ALA A 168 -6.25 6.94 -1.17
CA ALA A 168 -6.18 8.39 -1.28
C ALA A 168 -6.98 9.14 -0.20
N PRO A 169 -8.23 8.75 0.16
CA PRO A 169 -8.94 9.41 1.26
C PRO A 169 -8.19 9.38 2.59
N LEU A 170 -7.54 8.26 2.92
CA LEU A 170 -6.73 8.13 4.14
C LEU A 170 -5.47 8.99 4.06
N LEU A 171 -4.82 9.04 2.90
CA LEU A 171 -3.63 9.88 2.68
C LEU A 171 -3.97 11.37 2.82
N ARG A 172 -5.11 11.83 2.29
CA ARG A 172 -5.57 13.22 2.48
C ARG A 172 -5.91 13.53 3.94
N TRP A 173 -6.54 12.58 4.63
CA TRP A 173 -6.79 12.70 6.06
C TRP A 173 -5.46 12.83 6.83
N LEU A 174 -4.47 12.00 6.51
CA LEU A 174 -3.14 12.03 7.11
C LEU A 174 -2.44 13.37 6.85
N ALA A 175 -2.42 13.85 5.60
CA ALA A 175 -1.85 15.15 5.24
C ALA A 175 -2.45 16.27 6.11
N LYS A 176 -3.79 16.34 6.18
CA LYS A 176 -4.48 17.32 7.02
C LYS A 176 -4.09 17.21 8.49
N SER A 177 -3.98 16.00 9.02
CA SER A 177 -3.58 15.78 10.41
C SER A 177 -2.11 16.12 10.68
N LEU A 178 -1.27 16.18 9.65
CA LEU A 178 0.11 16.69 9.70
C LEU A 178 0.21 18.18 9.39
N GLY A 179 -0.91 18.88 9.17
CA GLY A 179 -0.92 20.29 8.79
C GLY A 179 -0.45 20.56 7.36
N LYS A 180 -0.49 19.55 6.48
CA LYS A 180 -0.05 19.62 5.08
C LYS A 180 -1.24 19.53 4.11
N THR A 181 -1.07 20.10 2.94
CA THR A 181 -1.90 19.82 1.76
C THR A 181 -1.58 18.45 1.18
N SER A 182 -2.39 17.98 0.21
CA SER A 182 -2.10 16.71 -0.47
C SER A 182 -0.86 16.81 -1.36
N GLN A 183 -0.59 17.98 -1.94
CA GLN A 183 0.60 18.21 -2.76
C GLN A 183 1.89 18.17 -1.93
N GLU A 184 1.86 18.69 -0.70
CA GLU A 184 2.99 18.76 0.22
C GLU A 184 3.28 17.45 0.98
N LEU A 185 2.34 16.49 0.97
CA LEU A 185 2.54 15.20 1.63
C LEU A 185 3.63 14.40 0.88
N VAL A 186 4.77 14.19 1.53
CA VAL A 186 5.89 13.45 0.97
C VAL A 186 5.63 11.95 1.08
N ILE A 187 5.28 11.32 -0.04
CA ILE A 187 5.04 9.88 -0.13
C ILE A 187 6.31 9.17 -0.59
N TYR A 188 6.77 8.19 0.17
CA TYR A 188 7.91 7.36 -0.19
C TYR A 188 7.50 5.95 -0.59
N ASP A 189 7.96 5.52 -1.78
CA ASP A 189 7.97 4.13 -2.20
C ASP A 189 9.40 3.67 -2.51
N PRO A 190 10.01 2.87 -1.62
CA PRO A 190 11.36 2.37 -1.79
C PRO A 190 11.51 1.33 -2.91
N TYR A 191 10.42 0.71 -3.36
CA TYR A 191 10.51 -0.39 -4.32
C TYR A 191 10.20 0.12 -5.72
N PHE A 192 11.25 0.27 -6.52
CA PHE A 192 11.14 0.80 -7.86
C PHE A 192 10.91 -0.31 -8.90
N CYS A 193 9.90 -0.09 -9.76
CA CYS A 193 9.60 -0.93 -10.91
C CYS A 193 9.88 -0.15 -12.21
N ALA A 194 8.86 0.41 -12.86
CA ALA A 194 9.03 1.38 -13.96
C ALA A 194 8.56 2.80 -13.59
N GLY A 195 8.21 3.04 -12.32
CA GLY A 195 7.90 4.38 -11.80
C GLY A 195 6.47 4.86 -11.99
N SER A 196 5.53 4.03 -12.47
CA SER A 196 4.14 4.48 -12.75
C SER A 196 3.38 4.98 -11.53
N MET A 197 3.81 4.60 -10.32
CA MET A 197 3.25 5.10 -9.07
C MET A 197 3.22 6.63 -9.02
N ARG A 198 4.31 7.30 -9.44
CA ARG A 198 4.39 8.76 -9.41
C ARG A 198 3.24 9.39 -10.20
N ALA A 199 3.00 8.89 -11.41
CA ALA A 199 1.90 9.35 -12.26
C ALA A 199 0.51 9.04 -11.66
N HIS A 200 0.32 7.84 -11.08
CA HIS A 200 -0.93 7.47 -10.44
C HIS A 200 -1.27 8.36 -9.23
N LEU A 201 -0.27 8.65 -8.38
CA LEU A 201 -0.43 9.49 -7.19
C LEU A 201 -0.60 10.97 -7.57
N ALA A 202 0.15 11.47 -8.56
CA ALA A 202 -0.02 12.83 -9.08
C ALA A 202 -1.45 13.07 -9.59
N ARG A 203 -2.01 12.10 -10.34
CA ARG A 203 -3.42 12.15 -10.79
C ARG A 203 -4.43 12.22 -9.63
N LEU A 204 -4.06 11.77 -8.44
CA LEU A 204 -4.89 11.82 -7.24
C LEU A 204 -4.68 13.10 -6.39
N GLY A 205 -3.78 13.99 -6.83
CA GLY A 205 -3.42 15.24 -6.17
C GLY A 205 -2.24 15.14 -5.20
N PHE A 206 -1.40 14.10 -5.31
CA PHE A 206 -0.17 13.95 -4.53
C PHE A 206 1.04 14.13 -5.43
N GLU A 207 1.69 15.29 -5.35
CA GLU A 207 2.76 15.68 -6.27
C GLU A 207 4.15 15.32 -5.74
N THR A 208 4.30 15.29 -4.42
CA THR A 208 5.60 15.00 -3.78
C THR A 208 5.77 13.51 -3.52
N VAL A 209 6.22 12.78 -4.55
CA VAL A 209 6.42 11.31 -4.50
C VAL A 209 7.88 10.93 -4.77
N ILE A 210 8.50 10.24 -3.81
CA ILE A 210 9.85 9.69 -3.92
C ILE A 210 9.75 8.22 -4.32
N ASN A 211 10.10 7.91 -5.57
CA ASN A 211 10.21 6.55 -6.08
C ASN A 211 11.35 6.49 -7.10
N GLU A 212 12.54 6.13 -6.64
CA GLU A 212 13.80 6.19 -7.40
C GLU A 212 14.39 4.79 -7.58
N CYS A 213 15.11 4.55 -8.67
CA CYS A 213 15.80 3.29 -8.93
C CYS A 213 17.03 3.13 -8.00
N ARG A 214 16.77 2.90 -6.71
CA ARG A 214 17.77 2.76 -5.63
C ARG A 214 17.57 1.44 -4.90
N ASP A 215 18.66 0.87 -4.39
CA ASP A 215 18.56 -0.30 -3.51
C ASP A 215 18.10 0.15 -2.12
N PHE A 216 16.82 -0.13 -1.82
CA PHE A 216 16.20 0.20 -0.55
C PHE A 216 16.95 -0.34 0.66
N TYR A 217 17.41 -1.58 0.61
CA TYR A 217 18.05 -2.19 1.78
C TYR A 217 19.45 -1.66 1.99
N ALA A 218 20.17 -1.34 0.90
CA ALA A 218 21.42 -0.61 0.99
C ALA A 218 21.22 0.80 1.58
N ASP A 219 20.15 1.50 1.19
CA ASP A 219 19.79 2.80 1.74
C ASP A 219 19.48 2.71 3.25
N VAL A 220 18.73 1.69 3.67
CA VAL A 220 18.44 1.44 5.11
C VAL A 220 19.73 1.15 5.88
N ALA A 221 20.62 0.30 5.35
CA ALA A 221 21.87 -0.05 6.01
C ALA A 221 22.82 1.15 6.13
N SER A 222 22.80 2.06 5.15
CA SER A 222 23.68 3.22 5.08
C SER A 222 23.10 4.48 5.75
N GLY A 223 21.84 4.43 6.22
CA GLY A 223 21.15 5.60 6.77
C GLY A 223 20.76 6.64 5.73
N ASN A 224 20.67 6.25 4.45
CA ASN A 224 20.38 7.13 3.30
C ASN A 224 18.90 7.13 2.89
N VAL A 225 18.02 6.63 3.77
CA VAL A 225 16.57 6.70 3.57
C VAL A 225 16.18 8.18 3.51
N PRO A 226 15.50 8.63 2.44
CA PRO A 226 15.12 10.04 2.29
C PRO A 226 14.17 10.47 3.41
N ASP A 227 14.03 11.77 3.64
CA ASP A 227 12.97 12.26 4.51
C ASP A 227 11.60 12.13 3.81
N TYR A 228 10.59 11.74 4.56
CA TYR A 228 9.25 11.44 4.05
C TYR A 228 8.19 11.52 5.15
N ASP A 229 6.92 11.72 4.79
CA ASP A 229 5.83 11.73 5.77
C ASP A 229 5.21 10.35 5.94
N VAL A 230 4.96 9.66 4.83
CA VAL A 230 4.31 8.34 4.82
C VAL A 230 4.98 7.40 3.83
N LEU A 231 5.15 6.15 4.26
CA LEU A 231 5.56 5.06 3.37
C LEU A 231 4.33 4.49 2.67
N VAL A 232 4.26 4.53 1.35
CA VAL A 232 3.21 3.88 0.56
C VAL A 232 3.89 2.98 -0.45
N THR A 233 3.63 1.68 -0.44
CA THR A 233 4.41 0.78 -1.29
C THR A 233 3.74 -0.57 -1.59
N ASN A 234 4.18 -1.18 -2.69
CA ASN A 234 3.93 -2.55 -3.11
C ASN A 234 5.27 -3.31 -3.23
N PRO A 235 5.77 -3.87 -2.13
CA PRO A 235 7.07 -4.53 -2.11
C PRO A 235 7.04 -5.85 -2.89
N PRO A 236 8.21 -6.35 -3.32
CA PRO A 236 8.37 -7.70 -3.86
C PRO A 236 7.74 -8.77 -2.97
N PHE A 237 7.15 -9.79 -3.61
CA PHE A 237 6.50 -10.90 -2.89
C PHE A 237 7.39 -12.14 -2.84
N SER A 238 8.37 -12.23 -3.73
CA SER A 238 9.28 -13.37 -3.75
C SER A 238 10.12 -13.42 -2.48
N THR A 239 10.62 -14.63 -2.22
CA THR A 239 11.59 -14.90 -1.15
C THR A 239 12.85 -15.54 -1.74
N THR A 240 12.98 -15.51 -3.07
CA THR A 240 14.10 -16.11 -3.79
C THR A 240 15.28 -15.15 -3.68
N GLY A 241 16.40 -15.61 -3.13
CA GLY A 241 17.57 -14.76 -2.88
C GLY A 241 17.46 -13.94 -1.59
N GLN A 242 16.32 -13.31 -1.34
CA GLN A 242 16.12 -12.44 -0.16
C GLN A 242 14.68 -12.50 0.37
N ASP A 243 14.50 -12.54 1.70
CA ASP A 243 13.16 -12.49 2.33
C ASP A 243 12.69 -11.04 2.49
N HIS A 244 12.04 -10.52 1.44
CA HIS A 244 11.57 -9.13 1.42
C HIS A 244 10.53 -8.83 2.51
N VAL A 245 9.70 -9.81 2.88
CA VAL A 245 8.70 -9.64 3.93
C VAL A 245 9.39 -9.43 5.27
N ALA A 246 10.39 -10.25 5.59
CA ALA A 246 11.13 -10.13 6.84
C ALA A 246 11.88 -8.79 6.94
N LEU A 247 12.59 -8.40 5.89
CA LEU A 247 13.38 -7.15 5.90
C LEU A 247 12.50 -5.90 5.94
N LEU A 248 11.40 -5.87 5.18
CA LEU A 248 10.43 -4.81 5.31
C LEU A 248 9.88 -4.73 6.73
N CYS A 249 9.50 -5.86 7.34
CA CYS A 249 9.01 -5.85 8.72
C CYS A 249 10.05 -5.30 9.70
N GLN A 250 11.34 -5.62 9.55
CA GLN A 250 12.41 -5.06 10.38
C GLN A 250 12.51 -3.54 10.23
N PHE A 251 12.38 -3.01 9.01
CA PHE A 251 12.33 -1.56 8.78
C PHE A 251 11.09 -0.93 9.43
N LEU A 252 9.91 -1.53 9.22
CA LEU A 252 8.64 -1.05 9.77
C LEU A 252 8.64 -1.06 11.31
N GLN A 253 9.33 -2.00 11.96
CA GLN A 253 9.46 -2.04 13.42
C GLN A 253 10.21 -0.82 13.97
N LYS A 254 11.21 -0.33 13.23
CA LYS A 254 12.10 0.75 13.68
C LYS A 254 11.56 2.14 13.35
N THR A 255 10.79 2.28 12.28
CA THR A 255 10.26 3.59 11.87
C THR A 255 9.04 3.99 12.71
N PRO A 256 8.97 5.23 13.24
CA PRO A 256 7.76 5.75 13.89
C PRO A 256 6.74 6.29 12.88
N LYS A 257 7.13 6.43 11.60
CA LYS A 257 6.33 7.06 10.56
C LYS A 257 5.14 6.18 10.12
N PRO A 258 4.02 6.78 9.67
CA PRO A 258 2.90 6.04 9.13
C PRO A 258 3.29 5.25 7.88
N PHE A 259 2.57 4.15 7.65
CA PHE A 259 2.73 3.37 6.42
C PHE A 259 1.39 2.84 5.91
N CYS A 260 1.32 2.63 4.59
CA CYS A 260 0.32 1.87 3.87
C CYS A 260 1.02 0.93 2.89
N VAL A 261 1.10 -0.35 3.21
CA VAL A 261 1.78 -1.35 2.39
C VAL A 261 0.71 -2.28 1.79
N VAL A 262 0.65 -2.41 0.46
CA VAL A 262 -0.21 -3.41 -0.16
C VAL A 262 0.56 -4.72 -0.26
N GLN A 263 -0.01 -5.79 0.30
CA GLN A 263 0.63 -7.10 0.38
C GLN A 263 -0.38 -8.22 0.13
N PRO A 264 0.08 -9.42 -0.27
CA PRO A 264 -0.75 -10.62 -0.30
C PRO A 264 -1.33 -10.93 1.08
N ASN A 265 -2.49 -11.57 1.09
CA ASN A 265 -3.17 -11.93 2.32
C ASN A 265 -2.45 -12.99 3.15
N TYR A 266 -1.47 -13.72 2.64
CA TYR A 266 -0.68 -14.63 3.49
C TYR A 266 0.32 -13.88 4.39
N VAL A 267 0.61 -12.60 4.13
CA VAL A 267 1.68 -11.89 4.87
C VAL A 267 1.32 -11.73 6.35
N TYR A 268 0.06 -11.48 6.69
CA TYR A 268 -0.33 -11.35 8.10
C TYR A 268 -0.16 -12.62 8.92
N THR A 269 -0.03 -13.80 8.28
CA THR A 269 0.19 -15.07 8.98
C THR A 269 1.67 -15.38 9.20
N LYS A 270 2.58 -14.57 8.64
CA LYS A 270 4.03 -14.78 8.76
C LYS A 270 4.55 -14.28 10.10
N ALA A 271 5.56 -14.96 10.63
CA ALA A 271 6.17 -14.63 11.92
C ALA A 271 6.73 -13.19 12.00
N PRO A 272 7.42 -12.65 10.97
CA PRO A 272 7.89 -11.25 11.01
C PRO A 272 6.74 -10.24 11.15
N TRP A 273 5.60 -10.50 10.51
CA TRP A 273 4.42 -9.64 10.63
C TRP A 273 3.75 -9.80 12.01
N ALA A 274 3.63 -11.03 12.50
CA ALA A 274 3.10 -11.27 13.84
C ALA A 274 3.92 -10.53 14.92
N ALA A 275 5.25 -10.49 14.76
CA ALA A 275 6.13 -9.73 15.66
C ALA A 275 5.79 -8.23 15.69
N LEU A 276 5.55 -7.59 14.53
CA LEU A 276 5.09 -6.19 14.46
C LEU A 276 3.81 -5.93 15.28
N THR A 277 2.90 -6.90 15.31
CA THR A 277 1.63 -6.79 16.06
C THR A 277 1.77 -7.11 17.55
N GLN A 278 2.85 -7.77 17.96
CA GLN A 278 3.11 -8.19 19.35
C GLN A 278 4.04 -7.23 20.09
N THR A 279 4.95 -6.56 19.39
CA THR A 279 5.90 -5.60 19.97
C THR A 279 5.25 -4.32 20.49
N THR A 280 3.96 -4.15 20.26
CA THR A 280 3.21 -2.96 20.64
C THR A 280 2.48 -3.24 21.96
N GLY A 281 2.97 -2.65 23.07
CA GLY A 281 2.18 -2.55 24.31
C GLY A 281 0.82 -1.86 24.06
N ARG A 282 -0.09 -1.87 25.03
CA ARG A 282 -1.48 -1.35 24.87
C ARG A 282 -1.57 0.10 24.33
N ALA A 283 -0.52 0.91 24.47
CA ALA A 283 -0.45 2.29 23.98
C ALA A 283 0.37 2.49 22.68
N ALA A 284 1.02 1.45 22.16
CA ALA A 284 1.88 1.55 20.98
C ALA A 284 1.07 1.41 19.68
N PRO A 285 1.47 2.09 18.59
CA PRO A 285 0.73 2.05 17.34
C PRO A 285 0.80 0.66 16.73
N PHE A 286 -0.35 0.06 16.44
CA PHE A 286 -0.42 -1.30 15.91
C PHE A 286 -0.92 -1.31 14.45
N PRO A 287 -0.49 -2.27 13.62
CA PRO A 287 -1.00 -2.38 12.26
C PRO A 287 -2.49 -2.77 12.20
N PHE A 288 -3.23 -2.16 11.27
CA PHE A 288 -4.60 -2.50 10.91
C PHE A 288 -4.69 -2.78 9.41
N TYR A 289 -5.85 -3.23 8.94
CA TYR A 289 -6.04 -3.70 7.57
C TYR A 289 -7.17 -2.94 6.88
N LEU A 290 -6.95 -2.57 5.62
CA LEU A 290 -7.99 -2.04 4.74
C LEU A 290 -8.18 -2.96 3.53
N THR A 291 -9.36 -3.55 3.42
CA THR A 291 -9.68 -4.50 2.34
C THR A 291 -10.60 -3.86 1.28
N PRO A 292 -10.34 -4.06 -0.02
CA PRO A 292 -11.29 -3.69 -1.07
C PRO A 292 -12.65 -4.39 -0.90
N ARG A 293 -13.68 -3.90 -1.59
CA ARG A 293 -15.02 -4.51 -1.53
C ARG A 293 -15.04 -5.94 -2.08
N GLN A 294 -14.20 -6.20 -3.09
CA GLN A 294 -14.07 -7.51 -3.72
C GLN A 294 -12.64 -8.04 -3.59
N PRO A 295 -12.46 -9.34 -3.34
CA PRO A 295 -11.14 -9.95 -3.38
C PRO A 295 -10.63 -9.90 -4.83
N ARG A 296 -9.30 -9.79 -5.01
CA ARG A 296 -8.64 -9.72 -6.33
C ARG A 296 -9.09 -8.53 -7.20
N GLN A 297 -9.54 -7.45 -6.57
CA GLN A 297 -9.90 -6.22 -7.26
C GLN A 297 -8.67 -5.48 -7.82
N TYR A 298 -7.48 -5.74 -7.28
CA TYR A 298 -6.23 -5.15 -7.77
C TYR A 298 -5.58 -6.07 -8.79
N VAL A 299 -5.60 -5.63 -10.05
CA VAL A 299 -4.91 -6.29 -11.17
C VAL A 299 -3.60 -5.57 -11.38
N TYR A 300 -2.50 -6.25 -11.08
CA TYR A 300 -1.15 -5.75 -11.24
C TYR A 300 -0.70 -5.95 -12.68
N GLU A 301 0.12 -5.04 -13.19
CA GLU A 301 0.68 -5.14 -14.53
C GLU A 301 2.20 -5.18 -14.48
N THR A 302 2.80 -6.14 -15.17
CA THR A 302 4.24 -6.16 -15.40
C THR A 302 4.60 -5.22 -16.54
N PRO A 303 5.50 -4.24 -16.33
CA PRO A 303 5.92 -3.36 -17.40
C PRO A 303 6.54 -4.13 -18.58
N PRO A 304 6.27 -3.72 -19.83
CA PRO A 304 6.73 -4.43 -21.03
C PRO A 304 8.26 -4.63 -21.09
N ALA A 305 9.03 -3.74 -20.47
CA ALA A 305 10.48 -3.80 -20.45
C ALA A 305 11.04 -5.02 -19.67
N PHE A 306 10.30 -5.57 -18.69
CA PHE A 306 10.83 -6.62 -17.81
C PHE A 306 10.60 -8.03 -18.31
N ARG A 307 9.49 -8.28 -19.04
CA ARG A 307 9.18 -9.60 -19.57
C ARG A 307 8.50 -9.48 -20.94
N PRO A 308 8.91 -10.27 -21.96
CA PRO A 308 8.25 -10.33 -23.27
C PRO A 308 6.94 -11.14 -23.17
N LEU A 309 6.00 -10.64 -22.37
CA LEU A 309 4.69 -11.22 -22.16
C LEU A 309 3.68 -10.54 -23.08
N ASN A 310 2.71 -11.30 -23.58
CA ASN A 310 1.58 -10.70 -24.27
C ASN A 310 0.69 -9.91 -23.29
N ALA A 311 -0.14 -8.99 -23.79
CA ALA A 311 -0.93 -8.10 -22.95
C ALA A 311 -1.83 -8.82 -21.92
N LYS A 312 -2.33 -10.03 -22.24
CA LYS A 312 -3.13 -10.83 -21.31
C LYS A 312 -2.29 -11.44 -20.18
N GLN A 313 -1.05 -11.81 -20.47
CA GLN A 313 -0.11 -12.40 -19.51
C GLN A 313 0.53 -11.36 -18.58
N ARG A 314 0.59 -10.09 -18.99
CA ARG A 314 1.13 -8.99 -18.16
C ARG A 314 0.24 -8.68 -16.96
N LYS A 315 -1.07 -8.92 -17.09
CA LYS A 315 -2.07 -8.61 -16.06
C LYS A 315 -2.25 -9.80 -15.13
N THR A 316 -1.94 -9.62 -13.85
CA THR A 316 -2.07 -10.68 -12.86
C THR A 316 -2.73 -10.17 -11.58
N SER A 317 -3.59 -11.00 -10.99
CA SER A 317 -4.01 -10.85 -9.59
C SER A 317 -3.81 -12.20 -8.92
N PRO A 318 -2.55 -12.65 -8.75
CA PRO A 318 -2.25 -14.02 -8.35
C PRO A 318 -2.79 -14.29 -6.93
N PHE A 319 -2.82 -13.25 -6.09
CA PHE A 319 -3.22 -13.32 -4.70
C PHE A 319 -4.37 -12.36 -4.39
N VAL A 320 -5.09 -12.65 -3.32
CA VAL A 320 -5.90 -11.63 -2.68
C VAL A 320 -4.93 -10.68 -1.98
N THR A 321 -5.04 -9.40 -2.28
CA THR A 321 -4.21 -8.35 -1.70
C THR A 321 -5.07 -7.39 -0.92
N LEU A 322 -4.47 -6.81 0.12
CA LEU A 322 -5.10 -5.81 0.98
C LEU A 322 -4.03 -4.85 1.49
N TRP A 323 -4.46 -3.71 2.00
CA TRP A 323 -3.57 -2.72 2.59
C TRP A 323 -3.33 -3.04 4.06
N TYR A 324 -2.08 -3.03 4.44
CA TYR A 324 -1.58 -3.14 5.78
C TYR A 324 -1.10 -1.75 6.20
N CYS A 325 -1.77 -1.18 7.19
CA CYS A 325 -1.62 0.23 7.53
C CYS A 325 -1.20 0.38 8.99
N ARG A 326 -0.38 1.38 9.30
CA ARG A 326 -0.12 1.84 10.66
C ARG A 326 -0.04 3.35 10.66
N LEU A 327 -0.61 3.96 11.69
CA LEU A 327 -0.53 5.40 11.96
C LEU A 327 0.17 5.61 13.30
N PRO A 328 0.78 6.79 13.55
CA PRO A 328 1.26 7.14 14.87
C PRO A 328 0.17 6.97 15.94
N ALA A 329 0.55 6.56 17.16
CA ALA A 329 -0.40 6.19 18.20
C ALA A 329 -1.42 7.30 18.50
N HIS A 330 -0.95 8.55 18.58
CA HIS A 330 -1.78 9.72 18.84
C HIS A 330 -2.79 10.03 17.70
N MET A 331 -2.57 9.51 16.49
CA MET A 331 -3.45 9.71 15.33
C MET A 331 -4.45 8.57 15.15
N GLN A 332 -4.10 7.37 15.58
CA GLN A 332 -4.83 6.14 15.22
C GLN A 332 -6.28 6.13 15.69
N GLY A 333 -6.54 6.58 16.93
CA GLY A 333 -7.91 6.69 17.46
C GLY A 333 -8.78 7.67 16.66
N ALA A 334 -8.22 8.84 16.31
CA ALA A 334 -8.92 9.83 15.49
C ALA A 334 -9.18 9.31 14.07
N ALA A 335 -8.21 8.60 13.49
CA ALA A 335 -8.35 7.99 12.16
C ALA A 335 -9.46 6.95 12.15
N PHE A 336 -9.54 6.08 13.15
CA PHE A 336 -10.58 5.06 13.23
C PHE A 336 -11.97 5.66 13.37
N ARG A 337 -12.14 6.69 14.22
CA ARG A 337 -13.40 7.43 14.31
C ARG A 337 -13.79 8.04 12.96
N TRP A 338 -12.83 8.66 12.27
CA TRP A 338 -13.06 9.22 10.94
C TRP A 338 -13.46 8.14 9.91
N MET A 339 -12.77 6.99 9.88
CA MET A 339 -13.05 5.90 8.92
C MET A 339 -14.45 5.30 9.08
N VAL A 340 -15.05 5.40 10.26
CA VAL A 340 -16.41 4.87 10.53
C VAL A 340 -17.48 5.93 10.66
N THR A 341 -17.11 7.21 10.53
CA THR A 341 -18.09 8.28 10.54
C THR A 341 -19.02 8.13 9.33
N PRO A 342 -20.35 8.21 9.50
CA PRO A 342 -21.29 8.21 8.38
C PRO A 342 -20.92 9.26 7.33
N GLY A 343 -20.89 8.84 6.06
CA GLY A 343 -20.45 9.71 4.95
C GLY A 343 -18.94 9.73 4.69
N CYS A 344 -18.13 8.99 5.48
CA CYS A 344 -16.74 8.77 5.14
C CYS A 344 -16.62 8.13 3.75
N LYS A 345 -15.84 8.77 2.87
CA LYS A 345 -15.68 8.37 1.47
C LYS A 345 -14.64 7.26 1.26
N LEU A 346 -14.21 6.57 2.31
CA LEU A 346 -13.24 5.49 2.20
C LEU A 346 -13.89 4.28 1.50
N PRO A 347 -13.46 3.87 0.29
CA PRO A 347 -14.07 2.75 -0.44
C PRO A 347 -13.63 1.38 0.07
N LEU A 348 -12.96 1.33 1.23
CA LEU A 348 -12.35 0.14 1.84
C LEU A 348 -13.08 -0.23 3.13
N ARG A 349 -13.00 -1.51 3.51
CA ARG A 349 -13.45 -1.99 4.82
C ARG A 349 -12.28 -2.00 5.79
N LEU A 350 -12.49 -1.49 7.00
CA LEU A 350 -11.52 -1.50 8.08
C LEU A 350 -11.63 -2.79 8.91
N SER A 351 -10.51 -3.47 9.10
CA SER A 351 -10.34 -4.55 10.08
C SER A 351 -9.17 -4.20 11.00
N ILE A 352 -9.43 -4.10 12.30
CA ILE A 352 -8.41 -3.66 13.28
C ILE A 352 -7.42 -4.79 13.58
N VAL A 353 -7.90 -6.04 13.58
CA VAL A 353 -7.10 -7.25 13.81
C VAL A 353 -7.32 -8.26 12.68
N SER A 354 -6.35 -9.16 12.47
CA SER A 354 -6.41 -10.13 11.36
C SER A 354 -7.57 -11.13 11.51
N THR A 355 -7.97 -11.47 12.74
CA THR A 355 -9.13 -12.32 13.01
C THR A 355 -10.46 -11.69 12.57
N ALA A 356 -10.51 -10.35 12.46
CA ALA A 356 -11.65 -9.58 11.97
C ALA A 356 -11.64 -9.36 10.45
N LEU A 357 -10.66 -9.89 9.71
CA LEU A 357 -10.69 -9.87 8.25
C LEU A 357 -11.89 -10.67 7.72
N PRO A 358 -12.51 -10.24 6.59
CA PRO A 358 -13.51 -11.06 5.93
C PRO A 358 -12.96 -12.41 5.49
N ASP A 359 -13.75 -13.49 5.57
CA ASP A 359 -13.30 -14.87 5.26
C ASP A 359 -12.73 -15.05 3.83
N ASN A 360 -13.17 -14.23 2.87
CA ASN A 360 -12.68 -14.21 1.49
C ASN A 360 -11.38 -13.40 1.31
N PHE A 361 -10.95 -12.69 2.34
CA PHE A 361 -9.64 -12.02 2.44
C PHE A 361 -8.66 -12.79 3.31
N LYS A 362 -9.13 -13.70 4.17
CA LYS A 362 -8.24 -14.55 4.97
C LYS A 362 -7.46 -15.55 4.12
N ASP A 363 -6.22 -15.78 4.51
CA ASP A 363 -5.38 -16.82 3.93
C ASP A 363 -6.01 -18.22 4.08
N SER A 364 -5.68 -19.16 3.20
CA SER A 364 -6.21 -20.52 3.27
C SER A 364 -5.70 -21.30 4.49
N SER A 365 -4.53 -20.93 5.03
CA SER A 365 -3.95 -21.52 6.22
C SER A 365 -4.43 -20.86 7.53
N ASP A 366 -5.16 -19.75 7.46
CA ASP A 366 -5.69 -19.06 8.64
C ASP A 366 -6.72 -19.91 9.37
N ARG A 367 -6.42 -20.26 10.63
CA ARG A 367 -7.28 -21.11 11.48
C ARG A 367 -8.63 -20.47 11.80
N SER A 368 -8.70 -19.14 11.79
CA SER A 368 -9.93 -18.37 12.05
C SER A 368 -10.83 -18.25 10.81
N ARG A 369 -10.35 -18.67 9.63
CA ARG A 369 -11.14 -18.66 8.41
C ARG A 369 -12.23 -19.72 8.49
N ARG A 370 -13.49 -19.32 8.31
CA ARG A 370 -14.60 -20.27 8.26
C ARG A 370 -14.49 -21.11 6.99
N LYS A 371 -14.27 -22.41 7.14
CA LYS A 371 -14.32 -23.35 6.01
C LYS A 371 -15.76 -23.42 5.53
N ASN A 372 -15.98 -23.14 4.25
CA ASN A 372 -17.31 -23.30 3.65
C ASN A 372 -17.79 -24.72 3.89
N ARG A 373 -19.06 -24.87 4.27
CA ARG A 373 -19.67 -26.18 4.53
C ARG A 373 -19.61 -27.11 3.32
N LYS A 374 -19.48 -26.55 2.11
CA LYS A 374 -19.26 -27.28 0.84
C LYS A 374 -17.86 -27.89 0.72
N ASP A 375 -16.86 -27.30 1.37
CA ASP A 375 -15.48 -27.80 1.35
C ASP A 375 -15.20 -28.80 2.48
N ARG A 376 -16.19 -29.07 3.35
CA ARG A 376 -16.07 -30.15 4.31
C ARG A 376 -16.14 -31.47 3.52
N PRO A 377 -15.09 -32.31 3.55
CA PRO A 377 -15.18 -33.63 2.95
C PRO A 377 -16.41 -34.30 3.55
N ASN A 378 -17.28 -34.80 2.68
CA ASN A 378 -18.57 -35.35 3.04
C ASN A 378 -18.34 -36.68 3.78
N HIS A 379 -17.81 -36.63 5.00
CA HIS A 379 -17.70 -37.74 5.94
C HIS A 379 -19.08 -38.02 6.54
N ARG A 380 -20.10 -38.13 5.68
CA ARG A 380 -21.24 -38.98 6.00
C ARG A 380 -20.66 -40.39 6.05
N HIS A 381 -20.25 -40.79 7.26
CA HIS A 381 -20.22 -42.20 7.64
C HIS A 381 -21.49 -42.83 7.10
N ASN A 382 -21.33 -43.75 6.15
CA ASN A 382 -22.40 -44.63 5.73
C ASN A 382 -22.61 -45.61 6.89
N PRO A 383 -23.65 -45.45 7.75
CA PRO A 383 -23.81 -46.32 8.92
C PRO A 383 -24.38 -47.70 8.56
N GLY A 384 -24.52 -47.99 7.27
CA GLY A 384 -25.26 -49.14 6.76
C GLY A 384 -24.40 -50.17 6.03
N SER A 385 -23.46 -50.81 6.72
CA SER A 385 -23.05 -52.16 6.35
C SER A 385 -22.65 -52.97 7.58
N GLY A 386 -23.56 -53.05 8.55
CA GLY A 386 -23.60 -54.16 9.49
C GLY A 386 -23.95 -55.44 8.72
N LYS A 387 -22.97 -56.07 8.09
CA LYS A 387 -23.07 -57.47 7.68
C LYS A 387 -23.02 -58.29 8.97
N ARG A 388 -24.18 -58.84 9.34
CA ARG A 388 -24.31 -59.93 10.31
C ARG A 388 -23.37 -61.07 9.89
N SER A 389 -22.35 -61.33 10.70
CA SER A 389 -21.55 -62.55 10.63
C SER A 389 -22.37 -63.68 11.25
N GLY A 390 -23.06 -64.45 10.41
CA GLY A 390 -23.49 -65.80 10.75
C GLY A 390 -22.33 -66.77 10.49
N ASP A 391 -22.17 -67.72 11.41
CA ASP A 391 -21.32 -68.90 11.32
C ASP A 391 -21.25 -69.49 9.90
N ASN A 392 -20.03 -69.76 9.41
CA ASN A 392 -19.78 -71.04 8.77
C ASN A 392 -18.30 -71.43 8.80
N ARG A 393 -18.06 -72.68 9.19
CA ARG A 393 -16.76 -73.35 9.28
C ARG A 393 -16.22 -73.68 7.89
N GLY A 394 -14.88 -73.63 7.78
CA GLY A 394 -14.10 -74.54 6.94
C GLY A 394 -13.55 -73.98 5.63
N GLY A 395 -12.22 -74.06 5.47
CA GLY A 395 -11.57 -74.19 4.16
C GLY A 395 -10.49 -73.17 3.81
N ALA A 396 -9.25 -73.44 4.27
CA ALA A 396 -7.94 -73.37 3.60
C ALA A 396 -7.50 -72.16 2.72
N PRO A 397 -6.17 -71.91 2.62
CA PRO A 397 -5.62 -70.59 2.33
C PRO A 397 -5.20 -70.41 0.86
N GLN A 398 -5.39 -69.20 0.32
CA GLN A 398 -4.65 -68.78 -0.87
C GLN A 398 -4.10 -67.35 -0.73
N THR A 399 -2.79 -67.31 -0.96
CA THR A 399 -1.89 -66.17 -1.07
C THR A 399 -2.24 -65.29 -2.27
N SER A 400 -2.30 -63.96 -2.11
CA SER A 400 -1.99 -63.04 -3.22
C SER A 400 -1.53 -61.64 -2.78
N ALA A 401 -0.35 -61.32 -3.31
CA ALA A 401 0.43 -60.09 -3.49
C ALA A 401 -0.15 -58.69 -3.13
N PRO A 402 0.72 -57.76 -2.67
CA PRO A 402 0.36 -56.37 -2.43
C PRO A 402 0.36 -55.54 -3.73
N LYS A 403 -0.78 -54.91 -4.07
CA LYS A 403 -0.86 -53.87 -5.10
C LYS A 403 -0.35 -52.53 -4.57
N LYS A 404 0.77 -52.07 -5.15
CA LYS A 404 1.34 -50.72 -5.02
C LYS A 404 0.29 -49.65 -5.36
N LYS A 405 0.07 -48.70 -4.45
CA LYS A 405 -0.63 -47.45 -4.73
C LYS A 405 0.33 -46.49 -5.46
N HIS A 406 -0.04 -46.13 -6.68
CA HIS A 406 0.53 -44.98 -7.39
C HIS A 406 0.21 -43.69 -6.61
N ARG A 407 1.26 -42.93 -6.30
CA ARG A 407 1.19 -41.60 -5.69
C ARG A 407 1.80 -40.65 -6.71
N ASP A 408 0.96 -39.84 -7.34
CA ASP A 408 1.41 -38.83 -8.29
C ASP A 408 2.03 -37.66 -7.51
N ALA A 409 3.34 -37.48 -7.69
CA ALA A 409 4.10 -36.34 -7.23
C ALA A 409 4.71 -35.66 -8.46
N HIS A 410 4.11 -34.56 -8.91
CA HIS A 410 4.76 -33.65 -9.84
C HIS A 410 5.61 -32.65 -9.04
N HIS A 411 6.84 -33.05 -8.73
CA HIS A 411 7.92 -32.16 -8.32
C HIS A 411 8.99 -32.24 -9.41
N LYS A 412 8.92 -31.35 -10.42
CA LYS A 412 9.96 -31.21 -11.43
C LYS A 412 11.06 -30.29 -10.87
N GLN A 413 12.09 -30.90 -10.29
CA GLN A 413 13.39 -30.28 -10.11
C GLN A 413 14.18 -30.42 -11.42
N SER A 414 14.42 -29.31 -12.11
CA SER A 414 15.37 -29.23 -13.22
C SER A 414 16.79 -29.27 -12.68
N ARG A 415 17.48 -30.40 -12.86
CA ARG A 415 18.92 -30.52 -12.69
C ARG A 415 19.63 -29.84 -13.86
N ALA A 416 20.48 -28.85 -13.54
CA ALA A 416 21.45 -28.28 -14.47
C ALA A 416 22.59 -29.30 -14.74
N PRO A 417 23.14 -29.36 -15.96
CA PRO A 417 24.28 -30.22 -16.26
C PRO A 417 25.59 -29.62 -15.74
N ALA A 418 26.35 -30.44 -15.02
CA ALA A 418 27.70 -30.15 -14.57
C ALA A 418 28.65 -29.91 -15.76
N ARG A 419 29.29 -28.74 -15.79
CA ARG A 419 30.46 -28.45 -16.64
C ARG A 419 31.72 -28.56 -15.80
N ARG A 420 32.72 -29.31 -16.30
CA ARG A 420 34.20 -29.02 -16.28
C ARG A 420 35.01 -30.31 -16.54
N PRO A 421 36.32 -30.23 -16.90
CA PRO A 421 37.11 -29.06 -17.32
C PRO A 421 37.86 -29.27 -18.65
N ASP A 422 38.23 -28.14 -19.26
CA ASP A 422 39.13 -28.06 -20.43
C ASP A 422 40.57 -28.42 -20.08
N LYS A 423 41.22 -29.09 -21.04
CA LYS A 423 42.61 -29.54 -21.01
C LYS A 423 43.58 -28.37 -21.12
N ALA A 424 44.59 -28.40 -20.27
CA ALA A 424 45.79 -27.57 -20.33
C ALA A 424 46.50 -27.71 -21.70
N LYS A 425 46.74 -26.58 -22.37
CA LYS A 425 47.74 -26.48 -23.45
C LYS A 425 49.08 -26.12 -22.82
N ARG A 426 50.07 -26.95 -23.14
CA ARG A 426 51.47 -26.84 -22.78
C ARG A 426 52.15 -25.98 -23.84
N SER A 427 52.81 -24.90 -23.43
CA SER A 427 53.72 -24.12 -24.28
C SER A 427 55.04 -24.86 -24.44
N LYS A 428 55.56 -24.82 -25.67
CA LYS A 428 56.98 -24.90 -26.01
C LYS A 428 57.23 -23.82 -27.05
#